data_AF-A0A388KWA2-F1
#
_entry.id   AF-A0A388KWA2-F1
#
_cell.length_a   1.000
_cell.length_b   1.000
_cell.length_c   1.000
_cell.angle_alpha   90.00
_cell.angle_beta   90.00
_cell.angle_gamma   90.00
#
_symmetry.space_group_name_H-M   'P 1'
#
loop_
_entity.id
_entity.type
_entity.pdbx_description
1 polymer ?
#
loop_
_entity_poly.entity_id
_entity_poly.type
_entity_poly.pdbx_seq_one_letter_code
_entity_poly.pdbx_strand_id
1 'polypeptide(L)'
;MAATTVDDVAVVSGMVHKAHMDCEAALRTASTAGTEPGALSIVVLGASGDLAKKKTFPAIFHLYRQGFLPATTRVYGYARTKLTDEVLHAKIKPYLGASPDEGPLVAEFLNMVSYISGPYDKPDGFEVLNKTLTQFEDKEGAVDGLWQGNRLFYMALPPSVYPTVATMLRSVCMSSTGWTRLVVEKPFGKDLDSAEALSSHLGALFTEEQLYRIDHYLGKELVQNLLVMRFANRVFFPLWNRSHIASVQITFKENFGTEGRGGYFDEYGYGAPVGIAAAAVALSNSLWCYLLVQRFPSPNRSQPVAACS
;
A
#
# COMPACT_ATOMS: atom_id res chain seq x y z
N MET A 1 5.93 -53.74 14.32
CA MET A 1 4.60 -53.10 14.35
C MET A 1 4.43 -52.47 15.72
N ALA A 2 4.68 -51.16 15.83
CA ALA A 2 4.28 -50.38 16.99
C ALA A 2 3.17 -49.45 16.50
N ALA A 3 1.98 -49.60 17.08
CA ALA A 3 0.80 -48.83 16.74
C ALA A 3 0.94 -47.41 17.29
N THR A 4 0.93 -46.41 16.40
CA THR A 4 0.70 -45.00 16.75
C THR A 4 -0.78 -44.86 17.12
N THR A 5 -1.06 -44.67 18.40
CA THR A 5 -2.43 -44.48 18.91
C THR A 5 -2.95 -43.09 18.56
N VAL A 6 -4.26 -42.99 18.34
CA VAL A 6 -5.01 -41.81 17.89
C VAL A 6 -4.81 -40.58 18.80
N ASP A 7 -4.40 -40.80 20.05
CA ASP A 7 -4.13 -39.74 21.03
C ASP A 7 -2.87 -38.91 20.71
N ASP A 8 -1.84 -39.47 20.07
CA ASP A 8 -0.60 -38.73 19.76
C ASP A 8 -0.82 -37.69 18.64
N VAL A 9 -1.72 -37.96 17.70
CA VAL A 9 -2.07 -37.04 16.61
C VAL A 9 -2.88 -35.85 17.13
N ALA A 10 -3.75 -36.08 18.12
CA ALA A 10 -4.53 -35.02 18.76
C ALA A 10 -3.65 -34.08 19.60
N VAL A 11 -2.64 -34.61 20.29
CA VAL A 11 -1.67 -33.82 21.06
C VAL A 11 -0.79 -32.97 20.15
N VAL A 12 -0.28 -33.53 19.05
CA VAL A 12 0.53 -32.77 18.08
C VAL A 12 -0.31 -31.70 17.37
N SER A 13 -1.56 -32.00 16.99
CA SER A 13 -2.49 -31.03 16.42
C SER A 13 -2.83 -29.90 17.40
N GLY A 14 -3.08 -30.22 18.68
CA GLY A 14 -3.32 -29.25 19.73
C GLY A 14 -2.10 -28.37 20.05
N MET A 15 -0.88 -28.93 19.98
CA MET A 15 0.37 -28.18 20.16
C MET A 15 0.66 -27.25 18.97
N VAL A 16 0.36 -27.66 17.73
CA VAL A 16 0.49 -26.80 16.54
C VAL A 16 -0.56 -25.68 16.57
N HIS A 17 -1.80 -25.98 16.98
CA HIS A 17 -2.85 -24.96 17.12
C HIS A 17 -2.53 -23.96 18.23
N LYS A 18 -2.01 -24.44 19.37
CA LYS A 18 -1.54 -23.59 20.46
C LYS A 18 -0.33 -22.75 20.05
N ALA A 19 0.64 -23.33 19.35
CA ALA A 19 1.80 -22.58 18.82
C ALA A 19 1.39 -21.52 17.78
N HIS A 20 0.35 -21.79 16.97
CA HIS A 20 -0.19 -20.82 16.03
C HIS A 20 -0.90 -19.66 16.76
N MET A 21 -1.71 -19.96 17.78
CA MET A 21 -2.36 -18.95 18.62
C MET A 21 -1.37 -18.14 19.46
N ASP A 22 -0.35 -18.78 20.01
CA ASP A 22 0.72 -18.13 20.78
C ASP A 22 1.57 -17.24 19.85
N CYS A 23 1.77 -17.63 18.59
CA CYS A 23 2.43 -16.81 17.58
C CYS A 23 1.57 -15.62 17.15
N GLU A 24 0.25 -15.80 16.96
CA GLU A 24 -0.67 -14.67 16.73
C GLU A 24 -0.73 -13.71 17.92
N ALA A 25 -0.72 -14.21 19.15
CA ALA A 25 -0.68 -13.38 20.37
C ALA A 25 0.67 -12.65 20.53
N ALA A 26 1.78 -13.32 20.18
CA ALA A 26 3.11 -12.72 20.13
C ALA A 26 3.22 -11.65 19.03
N LEU A 27 2.57 -11.84 17.87
CA LEU A 27 2.48 -10.84 16.81
C LEU A 27 1.61 -9.64 17.21
N ARG A 28 0.51 -9.87 17.94
CA ARG A 28 -0.34 -8.79 18.49
C ARG A 28 0.38 -7.96 19.55
N THR A 29 1.19 -8.58 20.40
CA THR A 29 2.01 -7.90 21.42
C THR A 29 3.27 -7.24 20.83
N ALA A 30 3.82 -7.77 19.73
CA ALA A 30 4.88 -7.12 18.98
C ALA A 30 4.39 -5.92 18.15
N SER A 31 3.13 -5.94 17.68
CA SER A 31 2.49 -4.84 16.93
C SER A 31 2.41 -3.55 17.77
N THR A 32 2.16 -3.66 19.07
CA THR A 32 2.14 -2.51 19.98
C THR A 32 3.54 -2.05 20.42
N ALA A 33 4.58 -2.86 20.21
CA ALA A 33 5.93 -2.59 20.72
C ALA A 33 6.79 -1.67 19.83
N GLY A 34 6.27 -1.18 18.69
CA GLY A 34 6.99 -0.28 17.77
C GLY A 34 6.17 0.89 17.23
N THR A 35 4.95 1.11 17.75
CA THR A 35 4.14 2.25 17.33
C THR A 35 4.51 3.45 18.21
N GLU A 36 5.28 4.38 17.66
CA GLU A 36 5.51 5.69 18.28
C GLU A 36 4.15 6.29 18.73
N PRO A 37 4.03 6.80 19.96
CA PRO A 37 2.78 7.36 20.44
C PRO A 37 2.34 8.51 19.53
N GLY A 38 1.20 8.37 18.86
CA GLY A 38 0.74 9.36 17.91
C GLY A 38 -0.59 9.02 17.24
N ALA A 39 -1.24 10.05 16.68
CA ALA A 39 -2.45 9.91 15.89
C ALA A 39 -2.06 9.55 14.46
N LEU A 40 -2.74 8.57 13.87
CA LEU A 40 -2.53 8.21 12.47
C LEU A 40 -3.74 8.63 11.64
N SER A 41 -3.54 9.60 10.77
CA SER A 41 -4.52 10.03 9.77
C SER A 41 -4.20 9.42 8.42
N ILE A 42 -5.04 8.49 7.95
CA ILE A 42 -4.93 7.90 6.60
C ILE A 42 -5.92 8.60 5.68
N VAL A 43 -5.43 9.34 4.69
CA VAL A 43 -6.25 10.09 3.74
C VAL A 43 -6.25 9.40 2.38
N VAL A 44 -7.40 8.89 1.95
CA VAL A 44 -7.59 8.29 0.64
C VAL A 44 -8.11 9.35 -0.34
N LEU A 45 -7.21 9.92 -1.12
CA LEU A 45 -7.53 10.88 -2.19
C LEU A 45 -8.12 10.11 -3.38
N GLY A 46 -9.26 10.55 -3.90
CA GLY A 46 -10.00 9.79 -4.91
C GLY A 46 -10.88 8.70 -4.31
N ALA A 47 -11.34 8.86 -3.06
CA ALA A 47 -12.14 7.85 -2.35
C ALA A 47 -13.45 7.44 -3.05
N SER A 48 -13.98 8.27 -3.96
CA SER A 48 -15.15 7.92 -4.76
C SER A 48 -14.85 6.98 -5.95
N GLY A 49 -13.57 6.74 -6.25
CA GLY A 49 -13.10 5.94 -7.37
C GLY A 49 -13.15 4.43 -7.15
N ASP A 50 -12.98 3.69 -8.25
CA ASP A 50 -13.04 2.24 -8.26
C ASP A 50 -11.87 1.57 -7.53
N LEU A 51 -10.66 2.14 -7.61
CA LEU A 51 -9.49 1.62 -6.92
C LEU A 51 -9.68 1.69 -5.41
N ALA A 52 -10.17 2.82 -4.90
CA ALA A 52 -10.38 3.04 -3.48
C ALA A 52 -11.37 2.03 -2.90
N LYS A 53 -12.54 1.86 -3.51
CA LYS A 53 -13.59 0.96 -3.00
C LYS A 53 -13.24 -0.53 -3.12
N LYS A 54 -12.55 -0.93 -4.19
CA LYS A 54 -12.25 -2.35 -4.48
C LYS A 54 -10.94 -2.86 -3.87
N LYS A 55 -9.98 -1.96 -3.56
CA LYS A 55 -8.63 -2.34 -3.12
C LYS A 55 -8.19 -1.60 -1.87
N THR A 56 -8.22 -0.26 -1.87
CA THR A 56 -7.64 0.54 -0.77
C THR A 56 -8.40 0.38 0.54
N PHE A 57 -9.71 0.63 0.57
CA PHE A 57 -10.51 0.46 1.81
C PHE A 57 -10.53 -0.99 2.31
N PRO A 58 -10.72 -2.02 1.45
CA PRO A 58 -10.60 -3.41 1.90
C PRO A 58 -9.23 -3.76 2.47
N ALA A 59 -8.14 -3.23 1.91
CA ALA A 59 -6.79 -3.45 2.45
C ALA A 59 -6.62 -2.80 3.84
N ILE A 60 -7.11 -1.58 4.03
CA ILE A 60 -7.06 -0.91 5.33
C ILE A 60 -7.93 -1.66 6.35
N PHE A 61 -9.12 -2.13 5.95
CA PHE A 61 -9.97 -2.96 6.83
C PHE A 61 -9.28 -4.28 7.21
N HIS A 62 -8.55 -4.90 6.29
CA HIS A 62 -7.77 -6.10 6.61
C HIS A 62 -6.69 -5.84 7.66
N LEU A 63 -5.98 -4.70 7.56
CA LEU A 63 -5.00 -4.27 8.58
C LEU A 63 -5.67 -3.97 9.91
N TYR A 64 -6.84 -3.31 9.89
CA TYR A 64 -7.65 -3.05 11.09
C TYR A 64 -8.04 -4.36 11.78
N ARG A 65 -8.60 -5.30 11.02
CA ARG A 65 -9.01 -6.62 11.52
C ARG A 65 -7.87 -7.40 12.18
N GLN A 66 -6.65 -7.25 11.66
CA GLN A 66 -5.47 -7.94 12.19
C GLN A 66 -4.81 -7.21 13.37
N GLY A 67 -5.29 -6.01 13.74
CA GLY A 67 -4.70 -5.21 14.81
C GLY A 67 -3.33 -4.60 14.45
N PHE A 68 -3.08 -4.37 13.15
CA PHE A 68 -1.87 -3.70 12.67
C PHE A 68 -2.02 -2.18 12.57
N LEU A 69 -3.22 -1.65 12.77
CA LEU A 69 -3.45 -0.21 12.87
C LEU A 69 -3.35 0.24 14.34
N PRO A 70 -2.68 1.36 14.63
CA PRO A 70 -2.74 2.00 15.94
C PRO A 70 -4.18 2.27 16.36
N ALA A 71 -4.48 2.17 17.66
CA ALA A 71 -5.82 2.44 18.19
C ALA A 71 -6.32 3.85 17.84
N THR A 72 -5.40 4.82 17.76
CA THR A 72 -5.63 6.22 17.41
C THR A 72 -5.51 6.47 15.90
N THR A 73 -6.09 5.57 15.10
CA THR A 73 -6.14 5.72 13.64
C THR A 73 -7.49 6.28 13.19
N ARG A 74 -7.47 7.23 12.27
CA ARG A 74 -8.66 7.74 11.56
C ARG A 74 -8.44 7.68 10.06
N VAL A 75 -9.48 7.31 9.32
CA VAL A 75 -9.44 7.21 7.87
C VAL A 75 -10.33 8.30 7.26
N TYR A 76 -9.79 9.04 6.29
CA TYR A 76 -10.50 10.12 5.62
C TYR A 76 -10.57 9.85 4.12
N GLY A 77 -11.77 9.69 3.58
CA GLY A 77 -11.99 9.73 2.14
C GLY A 77 -12.06 11.17 1.64
N TYR A 78 -11.34 11.49 0.57
CA TYR A 78 -11.38 12.83 -0.03
C TYR A 78 -11.66 12.73 -1.54
N ALA A 79 -12.68 13.41 -2.04
CA ALA A 79 -12.87 13.57 -3.49
C ALA A 79 -13.73 14.78 -3.89
N ARG A 80 -13.81 15.06 -5.20
CA ARG A 80 -14.67 16.15 -5.74
C ARG A 80 -16.17 15.87 -5.62
N THR A 81 -16.56 14.61 -5.61
CA THR A 81 -17.98 14.21 -5.56
C THR A 81 -18.56 14.57 -4.20
N LYS A 82 -19.70 15.26 -4.16
CA LYS A 82 -20.39 15.50 -2.89
C LYS A 82 -21.08 14.21 -2.44
N LEU A 83 -20.53 13.56 -1.42
CA LEU A 83 -21.09 12.36 -0.78
C LEU A 83 -21.18 12.62 0.73
N THR A 84 -22.08 11.90 1.39
CA THR A 84 -22.09 11.82 2.85
C THR A 84 -21.32 10.59 3.31
N ASP A 85 -20.96 10.54 4.59
CA ASP A 85 -20.29 9.40 5.21
C ASP A 85 -21.09 8.11 5.00
N GLU A 86 -22.42 8.15 5.18
CA GLU A 86 -23.31 7.00 5.04
C GLU A 86 -23.32 6.46 3.62
N VAL A 87 -23.30 7.35 2.62
CA VAL A 87 -23.26 6.96 1.21
C VAL A 87 -21.90 6.34 0.86
N LEU A 88 -20.81 6.85 1.41
CA LEU A 88 -19.49 6.23 1.25
C LEU A 88 -19.48 4.84 1.89
N HIS A 89 -19.93 4.73 3.15
CA HIS A 89 -20.00 3.48 3.91
C HIS A 89 -20.79 2.41 3.16
N ALA A 90 -21.95 2.75 2.63
CA ALA A 90 -22.77 1.85 1.83
C ALA A 90 -22.06 1.37 0.55
N LYS A 91 -21.22 2.21 -0.06
CA LYS A 91 -20.43 1.86 -1.25
C LYS A 91 -19.23 0.95 -0.94
N ILE A 92 -18.59 1.11 0.21
CA ILE A 92 -17.39 0.33 0.57
C ILE A 92 -17.74 -0.99 1.25
N LYS A 93 -18.81 -1.05 2.04
CA LYS A 93 -19.22 -2.22 2.82
C LYS A 93 -19.27 -3.53 2.01
N PRO A 94 -19.80 -3.57 0.76
CA PRO A 94 -19.83 -4.80 -0.04
C PRO A 94 -18.45 -5.34 -0.45
N TYR A 95 -17.43 -4.48 -0.47
CA TYR A 95 -16.08 -4.84 -0.94
C TYR A 95 -15.12 -5.17 0.21
N LEU A 96 -15.51 -4.96 1.47
CA LEU A 96 -14.65 -5.24 2.62
C LEU A 96 -14.34 -6.74 2.78
N GLY A 97 -15.15 -7.62 2.16
CA GLY A 97 -14.92 -9.06 2.18
C GLY A 97 -15.05 -9.68 3.57
N ALA A 98 -15.84 -9.03 4.45
CA ALA A 98 -16.10 -9.49 5.81
C ALA A 98 -17.10 -10.65 5.83
N SER A 99 -16.91 -11.60 6.74
CA SER A 99 -17.86 -12.68 6.99
C SER A 99 -19.10 -12.16 7.75
N PRO A 100 -20.25 -12.88 7.72
CA PRO A 100 -21.49 -12.40 8.35
C PRO A 100 -21.39 -12.12 9.85
N ASP A 101 -20.51 -12.85 10.53
CA ASP A 101 -20.17 -12.74 11.95
C ASP A 101 -19.27 -11.53 12.29
N GLU A 102 -18.57 -10.96 11.30
CA GLU A 102 -17.72 -9.77 11.46
C GLU A 102 -18.51 -8.45 11.37
N GLY A 103 -19.85 -8.50 11.38
CA GLY A 103 -20.73 -7.32 11.31
C GLY A 103 -20.39 -6.18 12.29
N PRO A 104 -20.14 -6.47 13.59
CA PRO A 104 -19.74 -5.45 14.56
C PRO A 104 -18.39 -4.80 14.23
N LEU A 105 -17.39 -5.59 13.83
CA LEU A 105 -16.06 -5.11 13.47
C LEU A 105 -16.11 -4.18 12.25
N VAL A 106 -16.94 -4.53 11.26
CA VAL A 106 -17.21 -3.66 10.10
C VAL A 106 -17.84 -2.35 10.54
N ALA A 107 -18.79 -2.36 11.47
CA ALA A 107 -19.42 -1.13 11.94
C ALA A 107 -18.42 -0.21 12.68
N GLU A 108 -17.56 -0.77 13.53
CA GLU A 108 -16.49 -0.04 14.20
C GLU A 108 -15.50 0.58 13.20
N PHE A 109 -15.07 -0.20 12.22
CA PHE A 109 -14.22 0.29 11.14
C PHE A 109 -14.90 1.44 10.37
N LEU A 110 -16.16 1.28 9.97
CA LEU A 110 -16.89 2.33 9.25
C LEU A 110 -17.03 3.61 10.09
N ASN A 111 -17.23 3.48 11.41
CA ASN A 111 -17.25 4.62 12.33
C ASN A 111 -15.91 5.38 12.38
N MET A 112 -14.79 4.73 12.01
CA MET A 112 -13.46 5.34 11.88
C MET A 112 -13.26 6.08 10.55
N VAL A 113 -14.13 5.84 9.56
CA VAL A 113 -14.03 6.39 8.20
C VAL A 113 -14.93 7.62 8.07
N SER A 114 -14.35 8.77 7.76
CA SER A 114 -15.08 10.01 7.47
C SER A 114 -14.81 10.49 6.03
N TYR A 115 -15.70 11.29 5.47
CA TYR A 115 -15.60 11.80 4.11
C TYR A 115 -15.56 13.32 4.04
N ILE A 116 -14.69 13.85 3.19
CA ILE A 116 -14.53 15.27 2.93
C ILE A 116 -14.63 15.50 1.42
N SER A 117 -15.54 16.36 1.01
CA SER A 117 -15.66 16.75 -0.40
C SER A 117 -14.90 18.03 -0.70
N GLY A 118 -14.04 18.04 -1.73
CA GLY A 118 -13.29 19.23 -2.11
C GLY A 118 -12.63 19.15 -3.50
N PRO A 119 -12.33 20.30 -4.12
CA PRO A 119 -11.56 20.39 -5.36
C PRO A 119 -10.09 20.02 -5.18
N TYR A 120 -9.46 19.43 -6.20
CA TYR A 120 -8.04 19.06 -6.18
C TYR A 120 -7.09 20.20 -6.57
N ASP A 121 -7.63 21.25 -7.19
CA ASP A 121 -6.90 22.36 -7.82
C ASP A 121 -7.02 23.68 -7.04
N LYS A 122 -7.75 23.68 -5.92
CA LYS A 122 -7.94 24.87 -5.08
C LYS A 122 -7.57 24.59 -3.61
N PRO A 123 -7.00 25.57 -2.90
CA PRO A 123 -6.61 25.41 -1.51
C PRO A 123 -7.79 25.17 -0.57
N ASP A 124 -8.96 25.77 -0.85
CA ASP A 124 -10.15 25.74 0.03
C ASP A 124 -10.49 24.31 0.53
N GLY A 125 -10.44 23.32 -0.36
CA GLY A 125 -10.72 21.93 -0.01
C GLY A 125 -9.65 21.30 0.88
N PHE A 126 -8.38 21.65 0.65
CA PHE A 126 -7.25 21.18 1.44
C PHE A 126 -7.15 21.88 2.79
N GLU A 127 -7.60 23.13 2.90
CA GLU A 127 -7.69 23.85 4.18
C GLU A 127 -8.71 23.19 5.12
N VAL A 128 -9.89 22.83 4.58
CA VAL A 128 -10.91 22.07 5.33
C VAL A 128 -10.38 20.71 5.76
N LEU A 129 -9.67 20.01 4.86
CA LEU A 129 -9.00 18.74 5.19
C LEU A 129 -7.98 18.94 6.31
N ASN A 130 -7.04 19.87 6.17
CA ASN A 130 -6.00 20.15 7.16
C ASN A 130 -6.60 20.51 8.53
N LYS A 131 -7.64 21.34 8.56
CA LYS A 131 -8.35 21.68 9.79
C LYS A 131 -8.96 20.45 10.46
N THR A 132 -9.57 19.57 9.68
CA THR A 132 -10.17 18.33 10.20
C THR A 132 -9.11 17.37 10.76
N LEU A 133 -7.97 17.23 10.07
CA LEU A 133 -6.85 16.42 10.53
C LEU A 133 -6.27 16.97 11.83
N THR A 134 -6.00 18.28 11.87
CA THR A 134 -5.43 18.96 13.05
C THR A 134 -6.37 18.84 14.25
N GLN A 135 -7.69 19.01 14.06
CA GLN A 135 -8.67 18.83 15.13
C GLN A 135 -8.70 17.41 15.72
N PHE A 136 -8.45 16.39 14.90
CA PHE A 136 -8.33 15.01 15.37
C PHE A 136 -7.00 14.81 16.13
N GLU A 137 -5.90 15.29 15.55
CA GLU A 137 -4.57 15.22 16.15
C GLU A 137 -4.51 15.93 17.52
N ASP A 138 -5.14 17.10 17.65
CA ASP A 138 -5.21 17.86 18.91
C ASP A 138 -6.05 17.15 19.98
N LYS A 139 -7.16 16.51 19.58
CA LYS A 139 -8.02 15.77 20.51
C LYS A 139 -7.31 14.56 21.10
N GLU A 140 -6.60 13.81 20.26
CA GLU A 140 -5.86 12.63 20.70
C GLU A 140 -4.53 13.01 21.39
N GLY A 141 -3.92 14.14 20.96
CA GLY A 141 -2.62 14.61 21.47
C GLY A 141 -2.65 15.37 22.78
N ALA A 142 -3.83 15.63 23.34
CA ALA A 142 -3.97 16.23 24.66
C ALA A 142 -3.51 15.33 25.81
N VAL A 143 -3.14 14.07 25.54
CA VAL A 143 -2.93 13.05 26.58
C VAL A 143 -1.50 13.05 27.15
N ASP A 144 -0.47 13.36 26.37
CA ASP A 144 0.92 13.51 26.86
C ASP A 144 1.76 14.20 25.78
N GLY A 145 2.49 15.28 26.12
CA GLY A 145 3.17 16.22 25.20
C GLY A 145 4.25 15.66 24.25
N LEU A 146 4.27 14.36 23.98
CA LEU A 146 5.09 13.64 23.01
C LEU A 146 4.27 13.16 21.78
N TRP A 147 3.00 13.54 21.67
CA TRP A 147 2.09 13.07 20.64
C TRP A 147 2.41 13.62 19.24
N GLN A 148 2.59 12.70 18.27
CA GLN A 148 2.87 13.05 16.88
C GLN A 148 1.62 12.88 15.99
N GLY A 149 1.32 13.88 15.15
CA GLY A 149 0.27 13.79 14.13
C GLY A 149 0.81 13.17 12.85
N ASN A 150 0.71 11.85 12.69
CA ASN A 150 1.23 11.15 11.52
C ASN A 150 0.19 11.13 10.41
N ARG A 151 0.58 11.55 9.19
CA ARG A 151 -0.34 11.68 8.05
C ARG A 151 0.13 10.84 6.87
N LEU A 152 -0.73 9.93 6.40
CA LEU A 152 -0.49 9.11 5.22
C LEU A 152 -1.50 9.45 4.13
N PHE A 153 -1.03 10.01 3.02
CA PHE A 153 -1.85 10.37 1.86
C PHE A 153 -1.75 9.29 0.78
N TYR A 154 -2.85 8.61 0.48
CA TYR A 154 -2.95 7.63 -0.60
C TYR A 154 -3.57 8.26 -1.84
N MET A 155 -2.79 8.39 -2.92
CA MET A 155 -3.23 8.98 -4.18
C MET A 155 -3.91 7.94 -5.08
N ALA A 156 -5.18 7.64 -4.80
CA ALA A 156 -6.02 6.83 -5.69
C ALA A 156 -6.65 7.71 -6.80
N LEU A 157 -5.80 8.45 -7.50
CA LEU A 157 -6.17 9.47 -8.48
C LEU A 157 -5.58 9.16 -9.87
N PRO A 158 -6.12 9.75 -10.95
CA PRO A 158 -5.46 9.66 -12.25
C PRO A 158 -4.13 10.44 -12.26
N PRO A 159 -3.13 10.02 -13.07
CA PRO A 159 -1.80 10.65 -13.10
C PRO A 159 -1.81 12.15 -13.40
N SER A 160 -2.78 12.62 -14.21
CA SER A 160 -2.89 14.01 -14.62
C SER A 160 -3.09 14.99 -13.47
N VAL A 161 -3.61 14.54 -12.33
CA VAL A 161 -3.83 15.41 -11.15
C VAL A 161 -2.73 15.27 -10.10
N TYR A 162 -1.77 14.35 -10.27
CA TYR A 162 -0.73 14.12 -9.27
C TYR A 162 0.10 15.38 -8.96
N PRO A 163 0.65 16.12 -9.95
CA PRO A 163 1.49 17.29 -9.65
C PRO A 163 0.73 18.38 -8.88
N THR A 164 -0.53 18.61 -9.25
CA THR A 164 -1.40 19.61 -8.61
C THR A 164 -1.68 19.22 -7.16
N VAL A 165 -2.11 17.98 -6.92
CA VAL A 165 -2.45 17.51 -5.57
C VAL A 165 -1.21 17.44 -4.69
N ALA A 166 -0.08 16.96 -5.20
CA ALA A 166 1.19 16.92 -4.47
C ALA A 166 1.61 18.33 -4.01
N THR A 167 1.50 19.32 -4.88
CA THR A 167 1.78 20.73 -4.55
C THR A 167 0.86 21.24 -3.44
N MET A 168 -0.45 20.98 -3.54
CA MET A 168 -1.43 21.41 -2.53
C MET A 168 -1.23 20.73 -1.18
N LEU A 169 -0.91 19.44 -1.16
CA LEU A 169 -0.61 18.72 0.07
C LEU A 169 0.61 19.29 0.75
N ARG A 170 1.67 19.59 -0.02
CA ARG A 170 2.91 20.15 0.52
C ARG A 170 2.70 21.55 1.11
N SER A 171 1.83 22.36 0.50
CA SER A 171 1.59 23.73 0.98
C SER A 171 0.62 23.82 2.15
N VAL A 172 -0.40 22.95 2.23
CA VAL A 172 -1.52 23.11 3.19
C VAL A 172 -1.61 21.98 4.21
N CYS A 173 -1.31 20.74 3.85
CA CYS A 173 -1.69 19.55 4.64
C CYS A 173 -0.53 18.81 5.29
N MET A 174 0.68 19.36 5.28
CA MET A 174 1.82 18.78 5.99
C MET A 174 1.57 18.76 7.49
N SER A 175 1.96 17.67 8.15
CA SER A 175 1.96 17.62 9.61
C SER A 175 3.03 18.56 10.19
N SER A 176 2.72 19.20 11.30
CA SER A 176 3.63 20.07 12.05
C SER A 176 4.45 19.32 13.11
N THR A 177 4.00 18.16 13.56
CA THR A 177 4.59 17.42 14.69
C THR A 177 5.04 16.00 14.35
N GLY A 178 4.42 15.37 13.35
CA GLY A 178 4.70 14.00 12.92
C GLY A 178 5.19 13.90 11.48
N TRP A 179 5.35 12.67 11.00
CA TRP A 179 5.74 12.45 9.61
C TRP A 179 4.54 12.63 8.66
N THR A 180 4.85 12.98 7.41
CA THR A 180 3.90 12.98 6.30
C THR A 180 4.43 12.08 5.20
N ARG A 181 3.65 11.09 4.78
CA ARG A 181 4.03 10.14 3.72
C ARG A 181 2.99 10.15 2.62
N LEU A 182 3.45 10.04 1.38
CA LEU A 182 2.66 10.06 0.17
C LEU A 182 2.80 8.73 -0.56
N VAL A 183 1.69 8.03 -0.75
CA VAL A 183 1.60 6.78 -1.51
C VAL A 183 1.09 7.10 -2.90
N VAL A 184 1.89 6.78 -3.92
CA VAL A 184 1.62 7.10 -5.33
C VAL A 184 1.48 5.80 -6.12
N GLU A 185 0.39 5.68 -6.86
CA GLU A 185 0.11 4.52 -7.72
C GLU A 185 0.60 4.75 -9.15
N LYS A 186 0.90 3.64 -9.84
CA LYS A 186 1.25 3.66 -11.26
C LYS A 186 0.05 4.12 -12.13
N PRO A 187 0.28 4.70 -13.32
CA PRO A 187 1.56 4.88 -14.02
C PRO A 187 2.37 6.12 -13.58
N PHE A 188 3.70 5.98 -13.55
CA PHE A 188 4.65 7.05 -13.22
C PHE A 188 5.13 7.81 -14.47
N GLY A 189 4.21 8.19 -15.36
CA GLY A 189 4.54 8.71 -16.69
C GLY A 189 4.22 7.72 -17.82
N LYS A 190 4.26 8.20 -19.05
CA LYS A 190 4.02 7.42 -20.27
C LYS A 190 5.32 7.04 -21.00
N ASP A 191 6.37 7.81 -20.77
CA ASP A 191 7.70 7.72 -21.38
C ASP A 191 8.76 8.20 -20.37
N LEU A 192 10.04 8.14 -20.76
CA LEU A 192 11.16 8.56 -19.90
C LEU A 192 11.02 10.03 -19.47
N ASP A 193 10.77 10.92 -20.42
CA ASP A 193 10.70 12.36 -20.17
C ASP A 193 9.56 12.72 -19.19
N SER A 194 8.38 12.13 -19.36
CA SER A 194 7.25 12.34 -18.44
C SER A 194 7.46 11.68 -17.08
N ALA A 195 8.19 10.57 -17.01
CA ALA A 195 8.56 9.94 -15.75
C ALA A 195 9.59 10.77 -14.98
N GLU A 196 10.63 11.27 -15.66
CA GLU A 196 11.62 12.18 -15.07
C GLU A 196 10.99 13.50 -14.63
N ALA A 197 10.07 14.06 -15.42
CA ALA A 197 9.34 15.27 -15.05
C ALA A 197 8.49 15.06 -13.79
N LEU A 198 7.74 13.95 -13.70
CA LEU A 198 6.96 13.62 -12.52
C LEU A 198 7.85 13.36 -11.29
N SER A 199 8.94 12.61 -11.48
CA SER A 199 9.89 12.30 -10.41
C SER A 199 10.56 13.57 -9.88
N SER A 200 11.02 14.44 -10.77
CA SER A 200 11.62 15.73 -10.42
C SER A 200 10.64 16.65 -9.68
N HIS A 201 9.39 16.70 -10.14
CA HIS A 201 8.35 17.50 -9.47
C HIS A 201 8.05 16.97 -8.06
N LEU A 202 7.91 15.66 -7.89
CA LEU A 202 7.66 15.06 -6.58
C LEU A 202 8.89 15.19 -5.65
N GLY A 203 10.10 14.98 -6.17
CA GLY A 203 11.35 15.10 -5.42
C GLY A 203 11.67 16.54 -4.99
N ALA A 204 11.15 17.54 -5.70
CA ALA A 204 11.23 18.94 -5.27
C ALA A 204 10.30 19.27 -4.08
N LEU A 205 9.23 18.48 -3.88
CA LEU A 205 8.21 18.73 -2.86
C LEU A 205 8.36 17.83 -1.62
N PHE A 206 8.81 16.59 -1.83
CA PHE A 206 8.89 15.56 -0.80
C PHE A 206 10.27 14.90 -0.82
N THR A 207 10.77 14.52 0.35
CA THR A 207 11.98 13.71 0.44
C THR A 207 11.68 12.27 0.03
N GLU A 208 12.68 11.51 -0.41
CA GLU A 208 12.47 10.11 -0.83
C GLU A 208 11.90 9.22 0.30
N GLU A 209 12.24 9.48 1.57
CA GLU A 209 11.65 8.76 2.72
C GLU A 209 10.14 9.00 2.90
N GLN A 210 9.60 10.06 2.31
CA GLN A 210 8.19 10.41 2.35
C GLN A 210 7.43 9.82 1.15
N LEU A 211 8.12 9.39 0.09
CA LEU A 211 7.52 8.94 -1.16
C LEU A 211 7.47 7.41 -1.25
N TYR A 212 6.26 6.87 -1.35
CA TYR A 212 5.99 5.44 -1.48
C TYR A 212 5.37 5.16 -2.85
N ARG A 213 6.20 4.76 -3.80
CA ARG A 213 5.79 4.40 -5.16
C ARG A 213 5.33 2.94 -5.18
N ILE A 214 4.04 2.71 -5.43
CA ILE A 214 3.46 1.37 -5.38
C ILE A 214 3.71 0.61 -6.67
N ASP A 215 4.36 -0.55 -6.53
CA ASP A 215 4.22 -1.67 -7.44
C ASP A 215 3.67 -2.87 -6.67
N HIS A 216 2.39 -3.21 -6.90
CA HIS A 216 1.71 -4.28 -6.19
C HIS A 216 2.33 -5.68 -6.41
N TYR A 217 3.19 -5.88 -7.42
CA TYR A 217 3.90 -7.15 -7.57
C TYR A 217 4.98 -7.33 -6.50
N LEU A 218 5.62 -6.25 -6.05
CA LEU A 218 6.59 -6.31 -4.95
C LEU A 218 5.95 -6.76 -3.62
N GLY A 219 4.64 -6.55 -3.47
CA GLY A 219 3.87 -7.02 -2.32
C GLY A 219 3.48 -8.50 -2.37
N LYS A 220 3.73 -9.22 -3.47
CA LYS A 220 3.38 -10.65 -3.58
C LYS A 220 4.39 -11.50 -2.83
N GLU A 221 3.90 -12.45 -2.04
CA GLU A 221 4.69 -13.33 -1.17
C GLU A 221 5.86 -14.01 -1.89
N LEU A 222 5.61 -14.58 -3.07
CA LEU A 222 6.65 -15.25 -3.86
C LEU A 222 7.81 -14.32 -4.26
N VAL A 223 7.54 -13.03 -4.42
CA VAL A 223 8.55 -12.02 -4.82
C VAL A 223 9.42 -11.66 -3.65
N GLN A 224 8.82 -11.46 -2.48
CA GLN A 224 9.54 -11.21 -1.24
C GLN A 224 10.41 -12.43 -0.88
N ASN A 225 9.88 -13.64 -1.09
CA ASN A 225 10.60 -14.89 -0.85
C ASN A 225 11.82 -15.08 -1.76
N LEU A 226 11.91 -14.44 -2.93
CA LEU A 226 13.12 -14.52 -3.77
C LEU A 226 14.37 -14.00 -3.04
N LEU A 227 14.23 -12.94 -2.23
CA LEU A 227 15.35 -12.39 -1.46
C LEU A 227 15.82 -13.39 -0.39
N VAL A 228 14.88 -14.00 0.34
CA VAL A 228 15.18 -15.02 1.36
C VAL A 228 15.80 -16.26 0.71
N MET A 229 15.22 -16.75 -0.39
CA MET A 229 15.75 -17.89 -1.13
C MET A 229 17.20 -17.67 -1.56
N ARG A 230 17.51 -16.47 -2.07
CA ARG A 230 18.81 -16.16 -2.63
C ARG A 230 19.90 -15.93 -1.58
N PHE A 231 19.59 -15.20 -0.51
CA PHE A 231 20.60 -14.74 0.44
C PHE A 231 20.65 -15.54 1.74
N ALA A 232 19.54 -16.16 2.17
CA ALA A 232 19.53 -16.94 3.42
C ALA A 232 20.03 -18.39 3.22
N ASN A 233 20.16 -18.86 1.98
CA ASN A 233 20.51 -20.25 1.69
C ASN A 233 21.95 -20.37 1.18
N ARG A 234 22.79 -21.06 1.96
CA ARG A 234 24.19 -21.38 1.59
C ARG A 234 24.33 -22.19 0.30
N VAL A 235 23.29 -22.93 -0.10
CA VAL A 235 23.30 -23.72 -1.33
C VAL A 235 23.09 -22.82 -2.57
N PHE A 236 22.13 -21.89 -2.51
CA PHE A 236 21.79 -21.05 -3.66
C PHE A 236 22.74 -19.86 -3.84
N PHE A 237 23.26 -19.31 -2.75
CA PHE A 237 24.17 -18.16 -2.79
C PHE A 237 25.38 -18.32 -3.75
N PRO A 238 26.19 -19.40 -3.68
CA PRO A 238 27.34 -19.58 -4.58
C PRO A 238 26.95 -19.97 -6.02
N LEU A 239 25.74 -20.46 -6.24
CA LEU A 239 25.24 -20.83 -7.57
C LEU A 239 24.63 -19.63 -8.32
N TRP A 240 24.34 -18.52 -7.64
CA TRP A 240 23.65 -17.39 -8.22
C TRP A 240 24.58 -16.42 -8.98
N ASN A 241 25.27 -16.93 -10.02
CA ASN A 241 26.18 -16.14 -10.86
C ASN A 241 26.32 -16.69 -12.30
N ARG A 242 27.00 -15.92 -13.16
CA ARG A 242 27.21 -16.25 -14.60
C ARG A 242 27.95 -17.56 -14.86
N SER A 243 28.65 -18.12 -13.89
CA SER A 243 29.39 -19.37 -14.06
C SER A 243 28.49 -20.60 -13.92
N HIS A 244 27.32 -20.46 -13.30
CA HIS A 244 26.39 -21.56 -13.00
C HIS A 244 25.01 -21.35 -13.64
N ILE A 245 24.61 -20.12 -13.93
CA ILE A 245 23.32 -19.79 -14.56
C ILE A 245 23.52 -19.52 -16.04
N ALA A 246 22.89 -20.34 -16.90
CA ALA A 246 22.90 -20.15 -18.35
C ALA A 246 21.95 -19.04 -18.82
N SER A 247 20.72 -19.00 -18.28
CA SER A 247 19.73 -17.96 -18.57
C SER A 247 18.71 -17.82 -17.43
N VAL A 248 18.06 -16.66 -17.38
CA VAL A 248 16.94 -16.36 -16.48
C VAL A 248 15.73 -16.01 -17.35
N GLN A 249 14.63 -16.73 -17.17
CA GLN A 249 13.39 -16.49 -17.89
C GLN A 249 12.31 -16.01 -16.92
N ILE A 250 11.73 -14.84 -17.21
CA ILE A 250 10.60 -14.29 -16.47
C ILE A 250 9.39 -14.32 -17.39
N THR A 251 8.35 -15.05 -17.01
CA THR A 251 7.16 -15.25 -17.83
C THR A 251 5.94 -14.66 -17.15
N PHE A 252 5.25 -13.78 -17.87
CA PHE A 252 3.96 -13.24 -17.47
C PHE A 252 2.89 -13.70 -18.46
N LYS A 253 1.83 -14.34 -17.97
CA LYS A 253 0.73 -14.85 -18.78
C LYS A 253 -0.59 -14.39 -18.16
N GLU A 254 -1.44 -13.80 -18.99
CA GLU A 254 -2.82 -13.48 -18.66
C GLU A 254 -3.74 -14.30 -19.57
N ASN A 255 -4.81 -14.86 -19.00
CA ASN A 255 -5.76 -15.68 -19.74
C ASN A 255 -6.97 -14.88 -20.26
N PHE A 256 -6.94 -13.55 -20.15
CA PHE A 256 -8.01 -12.64 -20.56
C PHE A 256 -7.48 -11.56 -21.52
N GLY A 257 -8.35 -11.07 -22.41
CA GLY A 257 -8.02 -10.02 -23.39
C GLY A 257 -8.17 -8.60 -22.83
N THR A 258 -8.31 -7.60 -23.71
CA THR A 258 -8.42 -6.19 -23.30
C THR A 258 -9.76 -5.78 -22.67
N GLU A 259 -10.71 -6.70 -22.46
CA GLU A 259 -11.98 -6.59 -21.71
C GLU A 259 -12.53 -5.15 -21.52
N GLY A 260 -12.77 -4.43 -22.63
CA GLY A 260 -13.40 -3.09 -22.60
C GLY A 260 -12.51 -1.93 -22.13
N ARG A 261 -11.22 -2.18 -21.84
CA ARG A 261 -10.21 -1.16 -21.50
C ARG A 261 -9.35 -0.72 -22.69
N GLY A 262 -9.73 -1.11 -23.91
CA GLY A 262 -8.98 -0.85 -25.15
C GLY A 262 -8.55 0.61 -25.32
N GLY A 263 -9.43 1.57 -25.01
CA GLY A 263 -9.11 3.01 -25.11
C GLY A 263 -8.01 3.49 -24.14
N TYR A 264 -7.89 2.90 -22.95
CA TYR A 264 -6.76 3.16 -22.04
C TYR A 264 -5.48 2.47 -22.52
N PHE A 265 -5.58 1.36 -23.26
CA PHE A 265 -4.42 0.66 -23.83
C PHE A 265 -3.91 1.29 -25.13
N ASP A 266 -4.76 1.93 -25.92
CA ASP A 266 -4.41 2.61 -27.18
C ASP A 266 -3.58 3.89 -26.94
N GLU A 267 -3.86 4.63 -25.87
CA GLU A 267 -3.19 5.90 -25.56
C GLU A 267 -1.73 5.77 -25.07
N TYR A 268 -1.25 4.55 -24.79
CA TYR A 268 0.10 4.26 -24.28
C TYR A 268 0.96 3.53 -25.32
N GLY A 269 0.54 3.55 -26.59
CA GLY A 269 1.06 2.71 -27.66
C GLY A 269 2.56 2.83 -27.96
N TYR A 270 3.23 1.67 -27.96
CA TYR A 270 4.20 1.31 -28.99
C TYR A 270 3.51 0.28 -29.91
N GLY A 271 3.76 0.32 -31.22
CA GLY A 271 3.07 -0.46 -32.27
C GLY A 271 3.16 -1.99 -32.17
N ALA A 272 2.55 -2.58 -31.14
CA ALA A 272 2.29 -3.98 -30.92
C ALA A 272 0.79 -4.13 -30.58
N PRO A 273 0.14 -5.27 -30.91
CA PRO A 273 -1.32 -5.39 -30.90
C PRO A 273 -1.96 -4.96 -29.57
N VAL A 274 -3.07 -4.24 -29.75
CA VAL A 274 -3.98 -3.61 -28.78
C VAL A 274 -4.09 -4.41 -27.47
N GLY A 275 -3.41 -3.97 -26.42
CA GLY A 275 -3.38 -4.62 -25.10
C GLY A 275 -2.00 -4.73 -24.48
N ILE A 276 -0.94 -4.69 -25.31
CA ILE A 276 0.43 -4.93 -24.86
C ILE A 276 1.08 -3.69 -24.23
N ALA A 277 0.67 -2.45 -24.56
CA ALA A 277 1.50 -1.28 -24.26
C ALA A 277 1.37 -0.69 -22.83
N ALA A 278 0.16 -0.46 -22.31
CA ALA A 278 0.01 -0.08 -20.89
C ALA A 278 0.31 -1.27 -19.95
N ALA A 279 0.05 -2.49 -20.43
CA ALA A 279 0.58 -3.70 -19.81
C ALA A 279 2.12 -3.66 -19.84
N ALA A 280 2.79 -3.27 -20.93
CA ALA A 280 4.24 -3.21 -21.03
C ALA A 280 4.87 -2.13 -20.17
N VAL A 281 4.25 -0.97 -19.92
CA VAL A 281 4.78 0.01 -18.94
C VAL A 281 4.58 -0.50 -17.51
N ALA A 282 3.40 -1.05 -17.21
CA ALA A 282 3.13 -1.66 -15.91
C ALA A 282 3.95 -2.94 -15.65
N LEU A 283 4.22 -3.72 -16.68
CA LEU A 283 5.04 -4.93 -16.71
C LEU A 283 6.51 -4.57 -16.77
N SER A 284 6.91 -3.49 -17.44
CA SER A 284 8.27 -2.95 -17.40
C SER A 284 8.59 -2.68 -15.94
N ASN A 285 7.79 -1.89 -15.23
CA ASN A 285 8.04 -1.59 -13.82
C ASN A 285 8.11 -2.87 -12.95
N SER A 286 7.13 -3.76 -13.09
CA SER A 286 7.09 -4.97 -12.27
C SER A 286 8.21 -5.95 -12.63
N LEU A 287 8.44 -6.26 -13.91
CA LEU A 287 9.48 -7.17 -14.39
C LEU A 287 10.89 -6.60 -14.17
N TRP A 288 11.09 -5.29 -14.28
CA TRP A 288 12.35 -4.64 -13.89
C TRP A 288 12.59 -4.77 -12.40
N CYS A 289 11.56 -4.58 -11.56
CA CYS A 289 11.67 -4.84 -10.13
C CYS A 289 12.07 -6.30 -9.84
N TYR A 290 11.45 -7.27 -10.53
CA TYR A 290 11.86 -8.68 -10.43
C TYR A 290 13.30 -8.91 -10.89
N LEU A 291 13.69 -8.34 -12.02
CA LEU A 291 15.04 -8.49 -12.56
C LEU A 291 16.08 -7.87 -11.62
N LEU A 292 15.76 -6.71 -11.03
CA LEU A 292 16.57 -6.04 -10.02
C LEU A 292 16.74 -6.94 -8.80
N VAL A 293 15.66 -7.50 -8.23
CA VAL A 293 15.74 -8.46 -7.12
C VAL A 293 16.62 -9.67 -7.45
N GLN A 294 16.61 -10.14 -8.70
CA GLN A 294 17.45 -11.26 -9.15
C GLN A 294 18.91 -10.90 -9.45
N ARG A 295 19.20 -9.65 -9.84
CA ARG A 295 20.57 -9.17 -10.13
C ARG A 295 21.24 -8.47 -8.96
N PHE A 296 20.48 -8.06 -7.94
CA PHE A 296 20.96 -7.22 -6.85
C PHE A 296 22.15 -7.87 -6.13
N PRO A 297 23.31 -7.22 -5.95
CA PRO A 297 24.41 -7.80 -5.16
C PRO A 297 23.97 -8.02 -3.70
N SER A 298 24.69 -8.86 -2.94
CA SER A 298 24.35 -9.10 -1.53
C SER A 298 24.28 -7.78 -0.78
N PRO A 299 23.13 -7.43 -0.15
CA PRO A 299 23.04 -6.22 0.64
C PRO A 299 23.96 -6.32 1.87
N ASN A 300 24.62 -5.23 2.23
CA ASN A 300 25.47 -5.18 3.43
C ASN A 300 24.66 -5.28 4.73
N ARG A 301 23.34 -4.96 4.70
CA ARG A 301 22.32 -5.17 5.76
C ARG A 301 20.92 -5.24 5.15
N SER A 302 19.96 -5.81 5.87
CA SER A 302 18.52 -5.87 5.48
C SER A 302 17.77 -4.53 5.59
N GLN A 303 18.46 -3.40 5.50
CA GLN A 303 17.80 -2.09 5.46
C GLN A 303 17.24 -1.81 4.07
N PRO A 304 16.11 -1.08 3.95
CA PRO A 304 15.56 -0.72 2.65
C PRO A 304 16.59 0.10 1.88
N VAL A 305 17.09 -0.47 0.80
CA VAL A 305 17.91 0.26 -0.18
C VAL A 305 16.93 1.05 -1.03
N ALA A 306 17.00 2.38 -0.99
CA ALA A 306 16.27 3.24 -1.91
C ALA A 306 16.57 2.78 -3.34
N ALA A 307 15.59 2.15 -3.99
CA ALA A 307 15.75 1.64 -5.34
C ALA A 307 15.54 2.80 -6.33
N CYS A 308 16.63 3.19 -6.98
CA CYS A 308 16.75 3.99 -8.20
C CYS A 308 15.94 5.31 -8.29
N SER A 309 16.69 6.41 -8.17
CA SER A 309 16.53 7.62 -9.00
C SER A 309 16.55 7.28 -10.49
#